data_AF-A0A432Y5D5-F1
#
_entry.id   AF-A0A432Y5D5-F1
#
_cell.length_a   1.000
_cell.length_b   1.000
_cell.length_c   1.000
_cell.angle_alpha   90.00
_cell.angle_beta   90.00
_cell.angle_gamma   90.00
#
_symmetry.space_group_name_H-M   'P 1'
#
loop_
_entity.id
_entity.type
_entity.pdbx_description
1 polymer ?
#
loop_
_entity_poly.entity_id
_entity_poly.type
_entity_poly.pdbx_seq_one_letter_code
_entity_poly.pdbx_strand_id
1 'polypeptide(L)'
;MYYASLRGFSLLTFVMSSFALSACSPPPVAEGAAALDVVAEVNLQDLPNRDWQLSAGTLQLSFCRNKMNDALLADAEDLNRWRLVQEASALPERRRLGLQQLAAIYQDHAILLWQEWGTVSSQSYRLAAPADAPPPSLTDALARLGRDDAICYSALDSSQED
;
A
#
# COMPACT_ATOMS: atom_id res chain seq x y z
N MET A 1 24.68 5.65 83.82
CA MET A 1 25.36 6.36 82.71
C MET A 1 25.22 5.51 81.46
N TYR A 2 24.73 6.14 80.39
CA TYR A 2 23.97 5.54 79.29
C TYR A 2 24.82 4.89 78.19
N TYR A 3 24.23 3.85 77.59
CA TYR A 3 24.70 3.07 76.46
C TYR A 3 24.69 3.86 75.13
N ALA A 4 25.65 3.52 74.27
CA ALA A 4 25.86 4.08 72.95
C ALA A 4 24.95 3.46 71.86
N SER A 5 24.43 4.34 71.01
CA SER A 5 24.17 4.21 69.56
C SER A 5 23.39 3.01 69.02
N LEU A 6 22.11 3.24 68.69
CA LEU A 6 21.31 2.39 67.82
C LEU A 6 20.91 3.14 66.53
N ARG A 7 21.03 2.39 65.44
CA ARG A 7 20.74 2.70 64.03
C ARG A 7 19.29 3.15 63.80
N GLY A 8 19.09 4.10 62.89
CA GLY A 8 17.79 4.41 62.27
C GLY A 8 18.02 5.07 60.90
N PHE A 9 17.84 4.33 59.81
CA PHE A 9 16.66 4.41 58.95
C PHE A 9 16.47 5.78 58.27
N SER A 10 17.13 5.97 57.13
CA SER A 10 16.60 6.80 56.03
C SER A 10 16.38 5.92 54.82
N LEU A 11 15.26 5.20 54.91
CA LEU A 11 14.49 4.67 53.81
C LEU A 11 13.60 5.82 53.29
N LEU A 12 13.21 5.79 52.01
CA LEU A 12 12.40 6.77 51.26
C LEU A 12 13.19 7.87 50.54
N THR A 13 13.57 7.60 49.30
CA THR A 13 12.90 8.15 48.10
C THR A 13 13.66 7.72 46.86
N PHE A 14 13.37 6.53 46.32
CA PHE A 14 13.75 6.18 44.93
C PHE A 14 12.86 5.04 44.41
N VAL A 15 11.55 5.17 44.59
CA VAL A 15 10.56 4.25 43.99
C VAL A 15 9.42 5.10 43.42
N MET A 16 9.61 5.69 42.24
CA MET A 16 8.51 6.12 41.35
C MET A 16 9.05 6.78 40.07
N SER A 17 9.68 6.02 39.17
CA SER A 17 9.96 6.53 37.80
C SER A 17 10.06 5.43 36.72
N SER A 18 9.46 4.25 36.94
CA SER A 18 9.65 3.12 36.02
C SER A 18 8.37 2.52 35.41
N PHE A 19 7.22 3.20 35.50
CA PHE A 19 5.94 2.69 34.97
C PHE A 19 5.32 3.52 33.83
N ALA A 20 6.13 4.32 33.11
CA ALA A 20 5.65 5.09 31.95
C ALA A 20 6.10 4.51 30.59
N LEU A 21 6.26 3.18 30.51
CA LEU A 21 6.36 2.45 29.24
C LEU A 21 5.16 1.52 29.11
N SER A 22 3.95 2.07 29.26
CA SER A 22 2.76 1.41 28.71
C SER A 22 2.90 1.47 27.20
N ALA A 23 3.24 0.33 26.62
CA ALA A 23 3.27 0.11 25.19
C ALA A 23 2.01 0.71 24.54
N CYS A 24 2.21 1.69 23.67
CA CYS A 24 1.32 1.91 22.53
C CYS A 24 1.37 0.61 21.70
N SER A 25 0.53 -0.36 22.04
CA SER A 25 0.16 -1.35 21.04
C SER A 25 -0.79 -0.63 20.10
N PRO A 26 -0.43 -0.42 18.82
CA PRO A 26 -1.41 0.04 17.85
C PRO A 26 -2.58 -0.97 17.87
N PRO A 27 -3.83 -0.49 17.75
CA PRO A 27 -4.97 -1.39 17.66
C PRO A 27 -4.74 -2.36 16.50
N PRO A 28 -5.17 -3.63 16.62
CA PRO A 28 -5.07 -4.59 15.52
C PRO A 28 -5.81 -4.01 14.32
N VAL A 29 -5.03 -3.60 13.33
CA VAL A 29 -5.52 -3.06 12.08
C VAL A 29 -6.26 -4.20 11.40
N ALA A 30 -7.54 -4.00 11.08
CA ALA A 30 -8.26 -4.93 10.22
C ALA A 30 -7.50 -5.01 8.88
N GLU A 31 -6.75 -6.10 8.67
CA GLU A 31 -5.68 -6.19 7.67
C GLU A 31 -6.13 -5.84 6.24
N GLY A 32 -7.41 -6.05 5.91
CA GLY A 32 -7.97 -5.68 4.60
C GLY A 32 -8.46 -4.24 4.46
N ALA A 33 -8.88 -3.58 5.54
CA ALA A 33 -9.35 -2.19 5.48
C ALA A 33 -8.17 -1.23 5.23
N ALA A 34 -7.04 -1.47 5.90
CA ALA A 34 -5.85 -0.64 5.71
C ALA A 34 -5.22 -0.82 4.32
N ALA A 35 -5.24 -2.02 3.75
CA ALA A 35 -4.73 -2.23 2.39
C ALA A 35 -5.58 -1.47 1.35
N LEU A 36 -6.90 -1.45 1.52
CA LEU A 36 -7.81 -0.71 0.65
C LEU A 36 -7.59 0.80 0.77
N ASP A 37 -7.42 1.33 1.98
CA ASP A 37 -7.17 2.75 2.21
C ASP A 37 -5.89 3.21 1.51
N VAL A 38 -4.80 2.45 1.64
CA VAL A 38 -3.51 2.72 0.98
C VAL A 38 -3.64 2.70 -0.55
N VAL A 39 -4.32 1.68 -1.09
CA VAL A 39 -4.55 1.55 -2.55
C VAL A 39 -5.44 2.67 -3.08
N ALA A 40 -6.51 3.01 -2.36
CA ALA A 40 -7.43 4.07 -2.75
C ALA A 40 -6.75 5.44 -2.74
N GLU A 41 -5.92 5.70 -1.72
CA GLU A 41 -5.09 6.90 -1.63
C GLU A 41 -4.14 6.98 -2.83
N VAL A 42 -3.32 5.95 -3.05
CA VAL A 42 -2.35 5.95 -4.16
C VAL A 42 -3.01 6.01 -5.53
N ASN A 43 -4.18 5.40 -5.72
CA ASN A 43 -4.95 5.49 -6.97
C ASN A 43 -5.31 6.95 -7.31
N LEU A 44 -5.58 7.80 -6.31
CA LEU A 44 -5.97 9.20 -6.48
C LEU A 44 -4.77 10.15 -6.51
N GLN A 45 -3.55 9.69 -6.25
CA GLN A 45 -2.36 10.53 -6.34
C GLN A 45 -1.81 10.59 -7.76
N ASP A 46 -1.34 11.78 -8.13
CA ASP A 46 -0.46 11.95 -9.29
C ASP A 46 0.97 11.57 -8.90
N LEU A 47 1.52 10.58 -9.59
CA LEU A 47 2.80 9.95 -9.28
C LEU A 47 3.75 10.04 -10.49
N PRO A 48 5.07 10.20 -10.28
CA PRO A 48 5.76 10.30 -8.99
C PRO A 48 5.56 11.68 -8.32
N ASN A 49 5.74 11.74 -7.01
CA ASN A 49 5.68 12.99 -6.24
C ASN A 49 6.70 12.99 -5.09
N ARG A 50 6.55 13.89 -4.11
CA ARG A 50 7.48 13.99 -2.97
C ARG A 50 7.55 12.72 -2.13
N ASP A 51 6.41 12.05 -1.97
CA ASP A 51 6.24 10.96 -1.00
C ASP A 51 6.28 9.59 -1.69
N TRP A 52 6.13 9.55 -3.02
CA TRP A 52 6.02 8.33 -3.81
C TRP A 52 6.87 8.35 -5.08
N GLN A 53 7.46 7.20 -5.38
CA GLN A 53 8.18 6.91 -6.62
C GLN A 53 7.49 5.79 -7.41
N LEU A 54 7.84 5.67 -8.69
CA LEU A 54 7.33 4.64 -9.60
C LEU A 54 8.45 3.78 -10.18
N SER A 55 8.16 2.51 -10.49
CA SER A 55 9.04 1.64 -11.29
C SER A 55 9.40 2.29 -12.63
N ALA A 56 10.61 2.06 -13.13
CA ALA A 56 11.09 2.64 -14.39
C ALA A 56 10.34 2.14 -15.64
N GLY A 57 9.57 1.07 -15.54
CA GLY A 57 8.76 0.53 -16.62
C GLY A 57 7.40 0.07 -16.14
N THR A 58 6.71 -0.64 -17.04
CA THR A 58 5.30 -0.98 -16.92
C THR A 58 5.09 -2.50 -16.86
N LEU A 59 4.11 -2.90 -16.06
CA LEU A 59 3.60 -4.24 -15.93
C LEU A 59 2.20 -4.29 -16.54
N GLN A 60 2.00 -5.17 -17.51
CA GLN A 60 0.67 -5.49 -18.01
C GLN A 60 0.09 -6.68 -17.26
N LEU A 61 -1.17 -6.56 -16.84
CA LEU A 61 -1.89 -7.60 -16.13
C LEU A 61 -3.30 -7.81 -16.71
N SER A 62 -3.74 -9.06 -16.76
CA SER A 62 -5.15 -9.41 -16.98
C SER A 62 -5.65 -10.30 -15.87
N PHE A 63 -6.78 -9.92 -15.27
CA PHE A 63 -7.43 -10.73 -14.24
C PHE A 63 -8.21 -11.88 -14.87
N CYS A 64 -8.21 -13.05 -14.22
CA CYS A 64 -8.90 -14.25 -14.69
C CYS A 64 -10.43 -14.12 -14.80
N ARG A 65 -11.00 -13.09 -14.18
CA ARG A 65 -12.45 -12.80 -14.23
C ARG A 65 -12.68 -11.44 -14.89
N ASN A 66 -13.40 -11.44 -16.00
CA ASN A 66 -13.72 -10.22 -16.77
C ASN A 66 -14.30 -9.10 -15.89
N LYS A 67 -15.12 -9.43 -14.87
CA LYS A 67 -15.69 -8.43 -13.95
C LYS A 67 -14.65 -7.52 -13.27
N MET A 68 -13.43 -7.99 -13.04
CA MET A 68 -12.36 -7.18 -12.42
C MET A 68 -11.70 -6.27 -13.44
N ASN A 69 -11.47 -6.76 -14.65
CA ASN A 69 -11.02 -5.93 -15.76
C ASN A 69 -12.06 -4.83 -16.07
N ASP A 70 -13.35 -5.17 -16.05
CA ASP A 70 -14.45 -4.21 -16.26
C ASP A 70 -14.57 -3.18 -15.12
N ALA A 71 -14.28 -3.60 -13.87
CA ALA A 71 -14.27 -2.71 -12.71
C ALA A 71 -13.09 -1.73 -12.74
N LEU A 72 -11.96 -2.14 -13.33
CA LEU A 72 -10.74 -1.36 -13.49
C LEU A 72 -10.63 -0.65 -14.84
N LEU A 73 -11.65 -0.81 -15.70
CA LEU A 73 -11.75 -0.12 -16.99
C LEU A 73 -11.74 1.39 -16.78
N ALA A 74 -10.65 2.02 -17.25
CA ALA A 74 -10.47 3.45 -17.28
C ALA A 74 -9.38 3.78 -18.30
N ASP A 75 -9.61 4.75 -19.16
CA ASP A 75 -8.52 5.30 -19.97
C ASP A 75 -7.63 6.24 -19.13
N ALA A 76 -6.54 6.69 -19.70
CA ALA A 76 -5.62 7.60 -19.02
C ALA A 76 -6.27 8.95 -18.66
N GLU A 77 -7.23 9.44 -19.46
CA GLU A 77 -7.91 10.71 -19.23
C GLU A 77 -8.82 10.63 -17.99
N ASP A 78 -9.60 9.56 -17.88
CA ASP A 78 -10.45 9.25 -16.73
C ASP A 78 -9.63 9.17 -15.45
N LEU A 79 -8.51 8.43 -15.49
CA LEU A 79 -7.59 8.29 -14.34
C LEU A 79 -7.01 9.64 -13.93
N ASN A 80 -6.53 10.43 -14.88
CA ASN A 80 -5.97 11.76 -14.61
C ASN A 80 -7.02 12.72 -14.07
N ARG A 81 -8.25 12.67 -14.58
CA ARG A 81 -9.37 13.48 -14.07
C ARG A 81 -9.67 13.13 -12.61
N TRP A 82 -9.69 11.85 -12.24
CA TRP A 82 -9.90 11.45 -10.85
C TRP A 82 -8.76 11.89 -9.92
N ARG A 83 -7.51 11.81 -10.39
CA ARG A 83 -6.33 12.30 -9.66
C ARG A 83 -6.28 13.81 -9.49
N LEU A 84 -6.84 14.55 -10.44
CA LEU A 84 -6.98 15.99 -10.33
C LEU A 84 -8.00 16.38 -9.25
N VAL A 85 -9.11 15.63 -9.16
CA VAL A 85 -10.17 15.89 -8.19
C VAL A 85 -9.77 15.45 -6.77
N GLN A 86 -9.04 14.34 -6.63
CA GLN A 86 -8.60 13.76 -5.34
C GLN A 86 -9.75 13.44 -4.36
N GLU A 87 -10.97 13.23 -4.85
CA GLU A 87 -12.11 12.82 -4.04
C GLU A 87 -12.60 11.43 -4.42
N ALA A 88 -12.71 10.53 -3.45
CA ALA A 88 -13.18 9.16 -3.67
C ALA A 88 -14.63 9.11 -4.21
N SER A 89 -15.45 10.11 -3.89
CA SER A 89 -16.81 10.28 -4.40
C SER A 89 -16.89 10.50 -5.92
N ALA A 90 -15.79 10.92 -6.55
CA ALA A 90 -15.70 11.11 -8.00
C ALA A 90 -15.46 9.79 -8.76
N LEU A 91 -15.11 8.72 -8.05
CA LEU A 91 -14.88 7.41 -8.65
C LEU A 91 -16.23 6.72 -8.98
N PRO A 92 -16.35 6.06 -10.15
CA PRO A 92 -17.52 5.23 -10.44
C PRO A 92 -17.71 4.13 -9.38
N GLU A 93 -18.94 3.77 -9.02
CA GLU A 93 -19.19 2.75 -7.97
C GLU A 93 -18.46 1.42 -8.25
N ARG A 94 -18.42 1.00 -9.52
CA ARG A 94 -17.70 -0.23 -9.94
C ARG A 94 -16.20 -0.16 -9.67
N ARG A 95 -15.60 1.04 -9.66
CA ARG A 95 -14.17 1.25 -9.44
C ARG A 95 -13.75 0.74 -8.06
N ARG A 96 -14.61 0.90 -7.05
CA ARG A 96 -14.36 0.41 -5.70
C ARG A 96 -14.15 -1.11 -5.66
N LEU A 97 -14.87 -1.88 -6.46
CA LEU A 97 -14.65 -3.33 -6.60
C LEU A 97 -13.27 -3.64 -7.19
N GLY A 98 -12.85 -2.84 -8.17
CA GLY A 98 -11.51 -2.93 -8.75
C GLY A 98 -10.42 -2.61 -7.72
N LEU A 99 -10.57 -1.53 -6.96
CA LEU A 99 -9.63 -1.16 -5.90
C LEU A 99 -9.54 -2.21 -4.79
N GLN A 100 -10.65 -2.88 -4.46
CA GLN A 100 -10.63 -4.02 -3.54
C GLN A 100 -9.79 -5.20 -4.07
N GLN A 101 -9.85 -5.47 -5.38
CA GLN A 101 -9.00 -6.49 -5.99
C GLN A 101 -7.52 -6.08 -5.97
N LEU A 102 -7.21 -4.81 -6.21
CA LEU A 102 -5.84 -4.28 -6.10
C LEU A 102 -5.34 -4.29 -4.65
N ALA A 103 -6.21 -4.03 -3.68
CA ALA A 103 -5.91 -4.13 -2.25
C ALA A 103 -5.57 -5.56 -1.83
N ALA A 104 -6.29 -6.56 -2.34
CA ALA A 104 -5.97 -7.96 -2.11
C ALA A 104 -4.56 -8.31 -2.66
N ILE A 105 -4.24 -7.86 -3.87
CA ILE A 105 -2.88 -8.02 -4.42
C ILE A 105 -1.83 -7.36 -3.52
N TYR A 106 -2.08 -6.12 -3.08
CA TYR A 106 -1.15 -5.41 -2.22
C TYR A 106 -0.93 -6.14 -0.89
N GLN A 107 -2.01 -6.64 -0.28
CA GLN A 107 -1.96 -7.39 0.96
C GLN A 107 -1.17 -8.71 0.81
N ASP A 108 -1.39 -9.45 -0.27
CA ASP A 108 -0.80 -10.77 -0.45
C ASP A 108 0.66 -10.73 -0.94
N HIS A 109 1.01 -9.72 -1.74
CA HIS A 109 2.32 -9.67 -2.42
C HIS A 109 3.22 -8.51 -2.00
N ALA A 110 2.69 -7.56 -1.22
CA ALA A 110 3.32 -6.28 -0.92
C ALA A 110 3.69 -5.49 -2.19
N ILE A 111 2.85 -5.57 -3.22
CA ILE A 111 3.02 -4.86 -4.50
C ILE A 111 1.91 -3.83 -4.65
N LEU A 112 2.28 -2.56 -4.69
CA LEU A 112 1.33 -1.47 -4.86
C LEU A 112 1.24 -1.09 -6.34
N LEU A 113 0.10 -1.38 -6.96
CA LEU A 113 -0.12 -1.15 -8.38
C LEU A 113 -0.76 0.22 -8.62
N TRP A 114 -0.10 1.07 -9.42
CA TRP A 114 -0.63 2.36 -9.87
C TRP A 114 -0.98 2.27 -11.36
N GLN A 115 -2.27 2.41 -11.67
CA GLN A 115 -2.78 2.16 -13.02
C GLN A 115 -2.46 3.30 -13.98
N GLU A 116 -1.91 2.99 -15.16
CA GLU A 116 -1.71 3.98 -16.22
C GLU A 116 -2.92 4.06 -17.15
N TRP A 117 -3.51 2.90 -17.46
CA TRP A 117 -4.74 2.75 -18.23
C TRP A 117 -5.28 1.32 -18.10
N GLY A 118 -6.49 1.09 -18.59
CA GLY A 118 -7.19 -0.18 -18.52
C GLY A 118 -8.18 -0.40 -19.65
N THR A 119 -8.29 -1.64 -20.08
CA THR A 119 -9.28 -2.12 -21.05
C THR A 119 -10.12 -3.23 -20.43
N VAL A 120 -11.08 -3.79 -21.18
CA VAL A 120 -11.87 -4.94 -20.71
C VAL A 120 -11.05 -6.23 -20.60
N SER A 121 -9.84 -6.27 -21.18
CA SER A 121 -9.02 -7.49 -21.28
C SER A 121 -7.62 -7.35 -20.70
N SER A 122 -7.08 -6.13 -20.57
CA SER A 122 -5.72 -5.89 -20.06
C SER A 122 -5.64 -4.54 -19.37
N GLN A 123 -4.82 -4.48 -18.32
CA GLN A 123 -4.54 -3.30 -17.52
C GLN A 123 -3.04 -3.00 -17.54
N SER A 124 -2.68 -1.73 -17.54
CA SER A 124 -1.29 -1.26 -17.49
C SER A 124 -1.00 -0.62 -16.14
N TYR A 125 0.08 -1.05 -15.51
CA TYR A 125 0.48 -0.57 -14.18
C TYR A 125 1.95 -0.19 -14.12
N ARG A 126 2.25 0.84 -13.34
CA ARG A 126 3.57 1.01 -12.73
C ARG A 126 3.50 0.58 -11.26
N LEU A 127 4.63 0.19 -10.70
CA LEU A 127 4.72 -0.16 -9.28
C LEU A 127 4.98 1.11 -8.49
N ALA A 128 4.16 1.40 -7.49
CA ALA A 128 4.35 2.51 -6.56
C ALA A 128 5.12 2.03 -5.32
N ALA A 129 6.01 2.89 -4.81
CA ALA A 129 6.68 2.69 -3.54
C ALA A 129 6.92 4.04 -2.86
N PRO A 130 7.06 4.10 -1.53
CA PRO A 130 7.50 5.31 -0.84
C PRO A 130 8.82 5.83 -1.41
N ALA A 131 8.98 7.16 -1.48
CA ALA A 131 10.16 7.80 -2.06
C ALA A 131 11.48 7.48 -1.32
N ASP A 132 11.39 7.11 -0.04
CA ASP A 132 12.53 6.71 0.80
C ASP A 132 12.84 5.20 0.76
N ALA A 133 11.99 4.41 0.09
CA ALA A 133 12.22 2.98 -0.12
C ALA A 133 13.14 2.71 -1.33
N PRO A 134 13.71 1.49 -1.45
CA PRO A 134 14.34 1.06 -2.69
C PRO A 134 13.35 1.08 -3.87
N PRO A 135 13.78 1.44 -5.09
CA PRO A 135 12.91 1.40 -6.27
C PRO A 135 12.30 -0.01 -6.48
N PRO A 136 11.00 -0.09 -6.80
CA PRO A 136 10.32 -1.37 -6.91
C PRO A 136 10.79 -2.15 -8.16
N SER A 137 11.09 -3.44 -7.98
CA SER A 137 11.58 -4.33 -9.04
C SER A 137 10.44 -4.97 -9.83
N LEU A 138 10.36 -4.66 -11.12
CA LEU A 138 9.36 -5.24 -12.03
C LEU A 138 9.54 -6.75 -12.21
N THR A 139 10.77 -7.25 -12.23
CA THR A 139 11.04 -8.68 -12.40
C THR A 139 10.59 -9.47 -11.16
N ASP A 140 10.81 -8.94 -9.96
CA ASP A 140 10.33 -9.55 -8.72
C ASP A 140 8.79 -9.51 -8.65
N ALA A 141 8.19 -8.36 -8.99
CA ALA A 141 6.75 -8.25 -9.05
C ALA A 141 6.12 -9.23 -10.05
N LEU A 142 6.68 -9.35 -11.25
CA LEU A 142 6.22 -10.32 -12.26
C LEU A 142 6.31 -11.76 -11.74
N ALA A 143 7.42 -12.12 -11.06
CA ALA A 143 7.61 -13.47 -10.54
C ALA A 143 6.62 -13.83 -9.42
N ARG A 144 6.20 -12.85 -8.61
CA ARG A 144 5.20 -13.02 -7.56
C ARG A 144 3.79 -13.07 -8.14
N LEU A 145 3.43 -12.07 -8.94
CA LEU A 145 2.10 -11.92 -9.53
C LEU A 145 1.79 -12.98 -10.59
N GLY A 146 2.79 -13.49 -11.30
CA GLY A 146 2.62 -14.59 -12.25
C GLY A 146 2.25 -15.93 -11.62
N ARG A 147 2.25 -16.03 -10.28
CA ARG A 147 1.79 -17.20 -9.53
C ARG A 147 0.47 -16.96 -8.78
N ASP A 148 -0.12 -15.77 -8.94
CA ASP A 148 -1.39 -15.42 -8.31
C ASP A 148 -2.56 -15.98 -9.13
N ASP A 149 -3.42 -16.79 -8.50
CA ASP A 149 -4.55 -17.46 -9.16
C ASP A 149 -5.64 -16.48 -9.67
N ALA A 150 -5.64 -15.22 -9.21
CA ALA A 150 -6.53 -14.19 -9.74
C ALA A 150 -6.00 -13.55 -11.03
N ILE A 151 -4.73 -13.75 -11.37
CA ILE A 151 -4.05 -13.16 -12.54
C ILE A 151 -3.87 -14.24 -13.61
N CYS A 152 -4.48 -14.03 -14.78
CA CYS A 152 -4.42 -14.97 -15.90
C CYS A 152 -3.36 -14.61 -16.93
N TYR A 153 -2.89 -13.36 -16.91
CA TYR A 153 -1.80 -12.90 -17.75
C TYR A 153 -0.99 -11.85 -17.00
N SER A 154 0.32 -11.95 -17.08
CA SER A 154 1.25 -10.93 -16.61
C SER A 154 2.45 -10.87 -17.54
N ALA A 155 2.87 -9.65 -17.89
CA ALA A 155 4.04 -9.41 -18.73
C ALA A 155 4.65 -8.04 -18.44
N LEU A 156 5.94 -7.89 -18.70
CA LEU A 156 6.56 -6.56 -18.77
C LEU A 156 6.20 -5.94 -20.12
N ASP A 157 5.82 -4.67 -20.11
CA ASP A 157 5.61 -3.94 -21.35
C ASP A 157 6.97 -3.57 -21.95
N SER A 158 7.33 -4.19 -23.08
CA SER A 158 8.57 -3.94 -23.80
C SER A 158 8.47 -2.77 -24.79
N SER A 159 7.34 -2.05 -24.83
CA SER A 159 7.13 -0.95 -25.77
C SER A 159 7.81 0.38 -25.38
N GLN A 160 8.56 0.41 -24.27
CA GLN A 160 9.39 1.55 -23.83
C GLN A 160 10.90 1.34 -24.08
N GLU A 161 11.27 0.68 -25.17
CA GLU A 161 12.63 0.71 -25.71
C GLU A 161 12.62 1.50 -27.04
N ASP A 162 12.60 2.84 -26.95
CA ASP A 162 12.98 3.76 -28.03
C ASP A 162 13.57 5.06 -27.44
#